data_AF-A0AAN7U7A0-F1
#
_entry.id   AF-A0AAN7U7A0-F1
#
_cell.length_a   1.000
_cell.length_b   1.000
_cell.length_c   1.000
_cell.angle_alpha   90.00
_cell.angle_beta   90.00
_cell.angle_gamma   90.00
#
_symmetry.space_group_name_H-M   'P 1'
#
loop_
_entity.id
_entity.type
_entity.pdbx_description
1 polymer ?
#
loop_
_entity_poly.entity_id
_entity_poly.type
_entity_poly.pdbx_seq_one_letter_code
_entity_poly.pdbx_strand_id
1 'polypeptide(L)'
;MKIKYNNKNNNNNFNFRIFITIFLFIIKIVESTELDCHDIFISHFNNNNNNKFLQVTVINPQGVVSFSRDAISYIAKGNYITNVKLFPTVFSNSEQCVHSQLQPFSYDKKKISFGDRNGIIITPDGSFTYKPIWSSVGELKFNYSCDKNIYYGWSKSHFISFSFITDHELGSPCTNP
;
A
#
# COMPACT_ATOMS: atom_id res chain seq x y z
N MET A 1 -43.34 -70.85 10.31
CA MET A 1 -43.43 -69.78 9.28
C MET A 1 -42.08 -69.06 9.25
N LYS A 2 -41.21 -69.33 8.26
CA LYS A 2 -39.85 -68.77 8.16
C LYS A 2 -39.90 -67.51 7.29
N ILE A 3 -39.67 -66.34 7.87
CA ILE A 3 -39.61 -65.06 7.16
C ILE A 3 -38.18 -64.91 6.60
N LYS A 4 -38.05 -64.93 5.27
CA LYS A 4 -36.81 -64.60 4.56
C LYS A 4 -36.67 -63.08 4.47
N TYR A 5 -35.68 -62.51 5.14
CA TYR A 5 -35.28 -61.12 4.94
C TYR A 5 -34.39 -61.01 3.71
N ASN A 6 -34.84 -60.23 2.72
CA ASN A 6 -34.10 -59.91 1.52
C ASN A 6 -33.09 -58.79 1.81
N ASN A 7 -31.81 -59.12 1.63
CA ASN A 7 -30.68 -58.22 1.84
C ASN A 7 -30.58 -57.24 0.65
N LYS A 8 -30.98 -55.98 0.84
CA LYS A 8 -31.07 -54.97 -0.21
C LYS A 8 -29.79 -54.13 -0.24
N ASN A 9 -29.01 -54.32 -1.30
CA ASN A 9 -28.02 -53.44 -1.93
C ASN A 9 -27.39 -52.30 -1.09
N ASN A 10 -26.16 -52.55 -0.62
CA ASN A 10 -25.29 -51.59 0.06
C ASN A 10 -24.31 -50.83 -0.87
N ASN A 11 -24.43 -50.96 -2.20
CA ASN A 11 -23.42 -50.44 -3.14
C ASN A 11 -23.51 -48.93 -3.44
N ASN A 12 -24.56 -48.23 -3.01
CA ASN A 12 -24.73 -46.79 -3.30
C ASN A 12 -24.02 -45.86 -2.30
N ASN A 13 -23.60 -46.36 -1.13
CA ASN A 13 -22.95 -45.54 -0.11
C ASN A 13 -21.43 -45.36 -0.32
N PHE A 14 -20.81 -46.20 -1.15
CA PHE A 14 -19.36 -46.14 -1.38
C PHE A 14 -18.98 -45.00 -2.34
N ASN A 15 -19.73 -44.83 -3.43
CA ASN A 15 -19.47 -43.78 -4.41
C ASN A 15 -19.67 -42.37 -3.84
N PHE A 16 -20.66 -42.17 -2.95
CA PHE A 16 -20.92 -40.85 -2.35
C PHE A 16 -19.79 -40.38 -1.42
N ARG A 17 -19.15 -41.31 -0.69
CA ARG A 17 -18.02 -40.97 0.20
C ARG A 17 -16.76 -40.56 -0.58
N ILE A 18 -16.52 -41.18 -1.74
CA ILE A 18 -15.39 -40.86 -2.61
C ILE A 18 -15.53 -39.45 -3.22
N PHE A 19 -16.75 -39.06 -3.63
CA PHE A 19 -16.96 -37.71 -4.15
C PHE A 19 -16.77 -36.62 -3.09
N ILE A 20 -17.15 -36.87 -1.83
CA ILE A 20 -16.95 -35.91 -0.73
C ILE A 20 -15.46 -35.73 -0.41
N THR A 21 -14.67 -36.81 -0.38
CA THR A 21 -13.23 -36.70 -0.12
C THR A 21 -12.49 -36.02 -1.26
N ILE A 22 -12.86 -36.27 -2.52
CA ILE A 22 -12.28 -35.58 -3.68
C ILE A 22 -12.65 -34.08 -3.66
N PHE A 23 -13.90 -33.74 -3.32
CA PHE A 23 -14.35 -32.35 -3.24
C PHE A 23 -13.63 -31.57 -2.13
N LEU A 24 -13.41 -32.19 -0.96
CA LEU A 24 -12.64 -31.60 0.13
C LEU A 24 -11.14 -31.46 -0.22
N PHE A 25 -10.60 -32.29 -1.10
CA PHE A 25 -9.22 -32.17 -1.58
C PHE A 25 -9.05 -31.01 -2.57
N ILE A 26 -10.05 -30.75 -3.42
CA ILE A 26 -10.02 -29.65 -4.39
C ILE A 26 -10.11 -28.28 -3.69
N ILE A 27 -10.85 -28.16 -2.57
CA ILE A 27 -10.98 -26.90 -1.82
C ILE A 27 -9.64 -26.46 -1.20
N LYS A 28 -8.71 -27.38 -0.90
CA LYS A 28 -7.38 -27.03 -0.36
C LYS A 28 -6.38 -26.50 -1.40
N ILE A 29 -6.66 -26.64 -2.70
CA ILE A 29 -5.70 -26.29 -3.76
C ILE A 29 -5.82 -24.82 -4.20
N VAL A 30 -6.82 -24.09 -3.70
CA VAL A 30 -6.92 -22.63 -3.88
C VAL A 30 -6.35 -21.90 -2.67
N GLU A 31 -5.15 -22.30 -2.22
CA GLU A 31 -4.25 -21.34 -1.58
C GLU A 31 -3.69 -20.50 -2.72
N SER A 32 -4.34 -19.35 -2.96
CA SER A 32 -3.80 -18.36 -3.89
C SER A 32 -2.36 -18.09 -3.51
N THR A 33 -1.45 -18.20 -4.46
CA THR A 33 -0.09 -17.67 -4.36
C THR A 33 -0.18 -16.15 -4.31
N GLU A 34 -0.65 -15.62 -3.17
CA GLU A 34 -0.63 -14.20 -2.90
C GLU A 34 0.85 -13.85 -2.73
N LEU A 35 1.38 -13.06 -3.66
CA LEU A 35 2.76 -12.57 -3.56
C LEU A 35 2.90 -11.89 -2.21
N ASP A 36 3.91 -12.27 -1.43
CA ASP A 36 4.22 -11.59 -0.18
C ASP A 36 4.51 -10.12 -0.52
N CYS A 37 3.79 -9.20 0.11
CA CYS A 37 3.99 -7.77 -0.09
C CYS A 37 5.41 -7.34 0.31
N HIS A 38 6.11 -8.13 1.12
CA HIS A 38 7.53 -7.95 1.37
C HIS A 38 8.40 -8.21 0.13
N ASP A 39 8.12 -9.25 -0.67
CA ASP A 39 8.89 -9.52 -1.90
C ASP A 39 8.74 -8.38 -2.91
N ILE A 40 7.51 -7.85 -3.04
CA ILE A 40 7.25 -6.67 -3.87
C ILE A 40 8.01 -5.46 -3.32
N PHE A 41 7.99 -5.25 -2.01
CA PHE A 41 8.72 -4.17 -1.35
C PHE A 41 10.21 -4.21 -1.65
N ILE A 42 10.84 -5.37 -1.44
CA ILE A 42 12.29 -5.57 -1.65
C ILE A 42 12.68 -5.34 -3.11
N SER A 43 11.81 -5.68 -4.06
CA SER A 43 12.04 -5.40 -5.48
C SER A 43 12.28 -3.90 -5.78
N HIS A 44 11.78 -3.00 -4.92
CA HIS A 44 12.01 -1.57 -5.06
C HIS A 44 13.46 -1.13 -4.75
N PHE A 45 14.28 -1.98 -4.14
CA PHE A 45 15.69 -1.69 -3.83
C PHE A 45 16.67 -2.20 -4.90
N ASN A 46 16.16 -2.81 -5.97
CA ASN A 46 16.99 -3.22 -7.10
C ASN A 46 17.30 -2.03 -8.03
N ASN A 47 18.60 -1.86 -8.31
CA ASN A 47 19.21 -0.68 -8.93
C ASN A 47 18.87 -0.47 -10.44
N ASN A 48 18.00 -1.31 -11.00
CA ASN A 48 17.77 -1.37 -12.45
C ASN A 48 16.60 -0.48 -12.94
N ASN A 49 15.83 0.14 -12.03
CA ASN A 49 14.71 1.01 -12.39
C ASN A 49 14.96 2.44 -11.88
N ASN A 50 15.30 3.33 -12.81
CA ASN A 50 15.85 4.66 -12.51
C ASN A 50 14.82 5.73 -12.12
N ASN A 51 13.50 5.50 -12.28
CA ASN A 51 12.48 6.44 -11.84
C ASN A 51 11.36 5.68 -11.14
N LYS A 52 11.21 5.92 -9.84
CA LYS A 52 10.08 5.46 -9.04
C LYS A 52 9.42 6.69 -8.43
N PHE A 53 8.11 6.71 -8.42
CA PHE A 53 7.36 7.72 -7.70
C PHE A 53 6.84 7.10 -6.42
N LEU A 54 6.84 7.90 -5.36
CA LEU A 54 6.27 7.53 -4.09
C LEU A 54 5.06 8.41 -3.85
N GLN A 55 3.93 7.76 -3.62
CA GLN A 55 2.77 8.40 -3.03
C GLN A 55 2.79 8.18 -1.53
N VAL A 56 2.58 9.23 -0.76
CA VAL A 56 2.44 9.17 0.70
C VAL A 56 1.16 9.88 1.10
N THR A 57 0.35 9.22 1.92
CA THR A 57 -0.82 9.79 2.56
C THR A 57 -0.60 9.78 4.07
N VAL A 58 -0.87 10.91 4.72
CA VAL A 58 -0.79 11.04 6.18
C VAL A 58 -2.11 11.58 6.69
N ILE A 59 -2.71 10.90 7.67
CA ILE A 59 -3.91 11.36 8.37
C ILE A 59 -3.49 11.72 9.78
N ASN A 60 -3.68 13.00 10.14
CA ASN A 60 -3.37 13.47 11.48
C ASN A 60 -4.55 13.23 12.46
N PRO A 61 -4.35 13.43 13.78
CA PRO A 61 -5.41 13.24 14.78
C PRO A 61 -6.66 14.11 14.59
N GLN A 62 -6.56 15.20 13.84
CA GLN A 62 -7.66 16.10 13.52
C GLN A 62 -8.42 15.69 12.24
N GLY A 63 -8.04 14.57 11.60
CA GLY A 63 -8.65 14.10 10.36
C GLY A 63 -8.19 14.85 9.10
N VAL A 64 -7.18 15.71 9.21
CA VAL A 64 -6.58 16.35 8.03
C VAL A 64 -5.75 15.31 7.28
N VAL A 65 -6.04 15.17 5.99
CA VAL A 65 -5.32 14.29 5.08
C VAL A 65 -4.28 15.12 4.34
N SER A 66 -3.01 14.73 4.47
CA SER A 66 -1.90 15.24 3.67
C SER A 66 -1.58 14.23 2.58
N PHE A 67 -1.46 14.69 1.35
CA PHE A 67 -1.17 13.85 0.19
C PHE A 67 0.05 14.37 -0.57
N SER A 68 1.05 13.53 -0.71
CA SER A 68 2.31 13.80 -1.41
C SER A 68 2.52 12.78 -2.52
N ARG A 69 3.00 13.22 -3.68
CA ARG A 69 3.35 12.30 -4.78
C ARG A 69 4.49 12.88 -5.59
N ASP A 70 5.66 12.24 -5.55
CA ASP A 70 6.83 12.71 -6.29
C ASP A 70 7.92 11.64 -6.44
N ALA A 71 8.95 11.95 -7.21
CA ALA A 71 10.07 11.09 -7.54
C ALA A 71 10.98 10.81 -6.32
N ILE A 72 11.37 9.56 -6.20
CA ILE A 72 12.30 9.05 -5.18
C ILE A 72 13.50 8.38 -5.85
N SER A 73 14.56 8.15 -5.10
CA SER A 73 15.71 7.38 -5.58
C SER A 73 16.28 6.48 -4.50
N TYR A 74 16.82 5.37 -4.97
CA TYR A 74 17.58 4.43 -4.16
C TYR A 74 19.04 4.89 -4.02
N ILE A 75 19.56 4.88 -2.80
CA ILE A 75 20.92 5.28 -2.45
C ILE A 75 21.70 4.04 -2.04
N ALA A 76 22.44 3.45 -2.98
CA ALA A 76 23.16 2.21 -2.79
C ALA A 76 24.17 2.23 -1.61
N LYS A 77 24.87 3.35 -1.39
CA LYS A 77 25.87 3.48 -0.32
C LYS A 77 25.27 3.35 1.09
N GLY A 78 23.98 3.65 1.26
CA GLY A 78 23.28 3.54 2.54
C GLY A 78 22.15 2.50 2.55
N ASN A 79 21.90 1.85 1.41
CA ASN A 79 20.82 0.90 1.21
C ASN A 79 19.44 1.44 1.67
N TYR A 80 19.05 2.62 1.16
CA TYR A 80 17.75 3.22 1.47
C TYR A 80 17.17 3.98 0.26
N ILE A 81 15.86 4.18 0.26
CA ILE A 81 15.14 5.02 -0.70
C ILE A 81 14.80 6.36 -0.04
N THR A 82 14.94 7.46 -0.78
CA THR A 82 14.65 8.82 -0.28
C THR A 82 14.08 9.72 -1.39
N ASN A 83 13.53 10.87 -1.00
CA ASN A 83 13.22 11.96 -1.91
C ASN A 83 14.50 12.60 -2.46
N VAL A 84 14.50 12.90 -3.77
CA VAL A 84 15.66 13.55 -4.44
C VAL A 84 15.52 15.05 -4.59
N LYS A 85 14.31 15.57 -4.46
CA LYS A 85 13.96 16.97 -4.66
C LYS A 85 12.88 17.41 -3.68
N LEU A 86 12.44 18.66 -3.84
CA LEU A 86 11.34 19.24 -3.09
C LEU A 86 10.07 18.44 -3.35
N PHE A 87 9.45 17.96 -2.28
CA PHE A 87 8.29 17.08 -2.33
C PHE A 87 7.03 17.89 -2.01
N PRO A 88 6.20 18.25 -3.00
CA PRO A 88 4.99 19.02 -2.76
C PRO A 88 3.93 18.16 -2.07
N THR A 89 3.06 18.82 -1.30
CA THR A 89 1.98 18.15 -0.57
C THR A 89 0.75 19.04 -0.53
N VAL A 90 -0.39 18.44 -0.82
CA VAL A 90 -1.71 19.07 -0.69
C VAL A 90 -2.40 18.56 0.55
N PHE A 91 -3.32 19.35 1.09
CA PHE A 91 -3.99 19.06 2.35
C PHE A 91 -5.50 19.16 2.16
N SER A 92 -6.25 18.26 2.79
CA SER A 92 -7.72 18.23 2.67
C SER A 92 -8.38 19.49 3.18
N ASN A 93 -7.77 20.16 4.17
CA ASN A 93 -8.23 21.44 4.73
C ASN A 93 -7.77 22.68 3.95
N SER A 94 -7.06 22.50 2.83
CA SER A 94 -6.66 23.58 1.93
C SER A 94 -7.59 23.61 0.74
N GLU A 95 -8.83 24.05 0.96
CA GLU A 95 -9.92 23.98 -0.02
C GLU A 95 -9.83 25.07 -1.09
N GLN A 96 -10.45 24.83 -2.24
CA GLN A 96 -10.64 25.82 -3.30
C GLN A 96 -12.01 25.65 -3.97
N CYS A 97 -12.59 26.74 -4.45
CA CYS A 97 -13.79 26.69 -5.28
C CYS A 97 -13.39 26.50 -6.75
N VAL A 98 -13.82 25.40 -7.36
CA VAL A 98 -13.67 25.13 -8.79
C VAL A 98 -15.07 24.98 -9.38
N HIS A 99 -15.40 25.78 -10.39
CA HIS A 99 -16.74 25.80 -11.00
C HIS A 99 -17.87 25.91 -9.97
N SER A 100 -17.71 26.82 -8.99
CA SER A 100 -18.67 27.03 -7.90
C SER A 100 -18.88 25.82 -6.97
N GLN A 101 -17.99 24.84 -7.01
CA GLN A 101 -17.99 23.68 -6.11
C GLN A 101 -16.74 23.69 -5.23
N LEU A 102 -16.93 23.44 -3.94
CA LEU A 102 -15.84 23.30 -2.99
C LEU A 102 -15.12 21.97 -3.24
N GLN A 103 -13.85 22.04 -3.60
CA GLN A 103 -12.99 20.87 -3.80
C GLN A 103 -12.06 20.70 -2.59
N PRO A 104 -12.06 19.52 -1.95
CA PRO A 104 -10.99 19.20 -1.01
C PRO A 104 -9.69 19.10 -1.81
N PHE A 105 -8.59 19.57 -1.22
CA PHE A 105 -7.27 19.65 -1.87
C PHE A 105 -7.19 20.68 -3.03
N SER A 106 -6.67 21.85 -2.70
CA SER A 106 -6.20 22.83 -3.69
C SER A 106 -4.75 22.59 -4.06
N TYR A 107 -4.50 22.30 -5.33
CA TYR A 107 -3.13 22.17 -5.85
C TYR A 107 -2.34 23.49 -5.76
N ASP A 108 -3.02 24.63 -5.90
CA ASP A 108 -2.40 25.95 -5.81
C ASP A 108 -1.99 26.30 -4.37
N LYS A 109 -2.63 25.66 -3.38
CA LYS A 109 -2.29 25.79 -1.96
C LYS A 109 -1.36 24.68 -1.45
N LYS A 110 -0.66 23.98 -2.33
CA LYS A 110 0.36 22.99 -1.93
C LYS A 110 1.46 23.62 -1.08
N LYS A 111 2.03 22.84 -0.17
CA LYS A 111 3.23 23.20 0.60
C LYS A 111 4.36 22.24 0.30
N ILE A 112 5.60 22.70 0.45
CA ILE A 112 6.77 21.83 0.35
C ILE A 112 6.91 21.05 1.66
N SER A 113 6.93 19.72 1.57
CA SER A 113 7.13 18.82 2.72
C SER A 113 8.59 18.61 3.05
N PHE A 114 9.47 18.44 2.07
CA PHE A 114 10.88 18.12 2.30
C PHE A 114 11.77 19.08 1.53
N GLY A 115 12.75 19.65 2.23
CA GLY A 115 13.78 20.53 1.65
C GLY A 115 15.08 19.81 1.34
N ASP A 116 15.29 18.62 1.90
CA ASP A 116 16.50 17.82 1.75
C ASP A 116 16.17 16.32 1.60
N ARG A 117 17.20 15.48 1.43
CA ARG A 117 17.09 14.02 1.28
C ARG A 117 16.83 13.27 2.59
N ASN A 118 16.59 13.97 3.70
CA ASN A 118 16.29 13.36 5.00
C ASN A 118 14.80 13.43 5.33
N GLY A 119 13.99 13.94 4.40
CA GLY A 119 12.55 14.07 4.56
C GLY A 119 11.82 12.74 4.58
N ILE A 120 12.21 11.83 3.69
CA ILE A 120 11.72 10.44 3.63
C ILE A 120 12.91 9.50 3.62
N ILE A 121 12.90 8.49 4.48
CA ILE A 121 13.89 7.40 4.44
C ILE A 121 13.12 6.09 4.55
N ILE A 122 13.29 5.22 3.55
CA ILE A 122 12.70 3.89 3.51
C ILE A 122 13.84 2.88 3.40
N THR A 123 13.91 1.93 4.32
CA THR A 123 14.97 0.91 4.35
C THR A 123 14.41 -0.49 4.05
N PRO A 124 15.23 -1.43 3.55
CA PRO A 124 14.77 -2.79 3.20
C PRO A 124 14.25 -3.61 4.40
N ASP A 125 14.68 -3.26 5.61
CA ASP A 125 14.17 -3.86 6.86
C ASP A 125 12.72 -3.45 7.17
N GLY A 126 12.16 -2.54 6.37
CA GLY A 126 10.80 -2.05 6.46
C GLY A 126 10.58 -0.90 7.42
N SER A 127 11.66 -0.29 7.91
CA SER A 127 11.57 0.99 8.61
C SER A 127 11.27 2.12 7.62
N PHE A 128 10.32 2.97 8.01
CA PHE A 128 9.92 4.17 7.31
C PHE A 128 10.05 5.38 8.22
N THR A 129 10.80 6.39 7.78
CA THR A 129 10.96 7.68 8.44
C THR A 129 10.38 8.78 7.58
N TYR A 130 9.58 9.66 8.19
CA TYR A 130 8.89 10.77 7.55
C TYR A 130 8.98 12.03 8.40
N LYS A 131 9.63 13.07 7.86
CA LYS A 131 9.96 14.29 8.59
C LYS A 131 9.62 15.54 7.75
N PRO A 132 8.33 15.88 7.62
CA PRO A 132 7.94 17.03 6.81
C PRO A 132 8.17 18.33 7.58
N ILE A 133 8.53 19.39 6.86
CA ILE A 133 8.83 20.73 7.41
C ILE A 133 7.60 21.32 8.11
N TRP A 134 6.39 21.01 7.64
CA TRP A 134 5.14 21.52 8.21
C TRP A 134 4.66 20.75 9.46
N SER A 135 5.29 19.62 9.82
CA SER A 135 4.88 18.84 10.99
C SER A 135 5.35 19.51 12.28
N SER A 136 4.42 19.82 13.17
CA SER A 136 4.69 20.28 14.53
C SER A 136 5.08 19.14 15.48
N VAL A 137 4.80 17.88 15.12
CA VAL A 137 5.10 16.70 15.95
C VAL A 137 6.49 16.11 15.66
N GLY A 138 7.23 16.73 14.74
CA GLY A 138 8.57 16.31 14.31
C GLY A 138 8.55 15.06 13.44
N GLU A 139 9.59 14.24 13.57
CA GLU A 139 9.80 13.01 12.81
C GLU A 139 8.78 11.92 13.20
N LEU A 140 8.25 11.24 12.20
CA LEU A 140 7.38 10.07 12.30
C LEU A 140 8.16 8.83 11.86
N LYS A 141 8.14 7.77 12.66
CA LYS A 141 8.88 6.53 12.42
C LYS A 141 8.00 5.32 12.73
N PHE A 142 7.95 4.38 11.80
CA PHE A 142 7.23 3.11 11.99
C PHE A 142 7.84 2.01 11.12
N ASN A 143 7.63 0.76 11.53
CA ASN A 143 7.81 -0.40 10.66
C ASN A 143 6.50 -0.66 9.93
N TYR A 144 6.55 -0.81 8.61
CA TYR A 144 5.33 -0.93 7.84
C TYR A 144 4.63 -2.30 8.07
N SER A 145 3.31 -2.28 8.01
CA SER A 145 2.48 -3.41 7.60
C SER A 145 2.11 -3.23 6.13
N CYS A 146 1.77 -4.30 5.42
CA CYS A 146 1.41 -4.19 4.01
C CYS A 146 0.21 -5.04 3.62
N ASP A 147 -0.50 -4.56 2.60
CA ASP A 147 -1.51 -5.27 1.84
C ASP A 147 -1.27 -4.94 0.36
N LYS A 148 -0.86 -5.96 -0.42
CA LYS A 148 -0.44 -5.82 -1.82
C LYS A 148 0.66 -4.74 -1.95
N ASN A 149 0.39 -3.66 -2.68
CA ASN A 149 1.34 -2.57 -2.95
C ASN A 149 1.14 -1.36 -2.02
N ILE A 150 0.37 -1.51 -0.95
CA ILE A 150 0.09 -0.46 0.02
C ILE A 150 0.81 -0.81 1.33
N TYR A 151 1.70 0.08 1.74
CA TYR A 151 2.47 -0.02 2.98
C TYR A 151 1.94 1.01 3.96
N TYR A 152 1.79 0.67 5.23
CA TYR A 152 1.17 1.58 6.19
C TYR A 152 1.62 1.33 7.63
N GLY A 153 1.35 2.30 8.50
CA GLY A 153 1.59 2.18 9.93
C GLY A 153 1.15 3.42 10.69
N TRP A 154 1.42 3.38 11.99
CA TRP A 154 1.06 4.45 12.92
C TRP A 154 2.30 5.01 13.61
N SER A 155 2.35 6.33 13.75
CA SER A 155 3.40 7.02 14.52
C SER A 155 2.84 8.29 15.13
N LYS A 156 3.02 8.50 16.45
CA LYS A 156 2.54 9.70 17.17
C LYS A 156 1.08 10.06 16.83
N SER A 157 0.19 9.06 16.83
CA SER A 157 -1.23 9.20 16.47
C SER A 157 -1.51 9.67 15.04
N HIS A 158 -0.54 9.58 14.14
CA HIS A 158 -0.73 9.77 12.70
C HIS A 158 -0.80 8.41 12.03
N PHE A 159 -1.81 8.21 11.18
CA PHE A 159 -1.81 7.10 10.23
C PHE A 159 -1.03 7.53 9.00
N ILE A 160 -0.14 6.67 8.53
CA ILE A 160 0.68 6.93 7.35
C ILE A 160 0.53 5.73 6.42
N SER A 161 0.25 5.99 5.15
CA SER A 161 0.34 4.99 4.10
C SER A 161 1.20 5.49 2.95
N PHE A 162 1.88 4.58 2.28
CA PHE A 162 2.64 4.87 1.09
C PHE A 162 2.56 3.73 0.07
N SER A 163 2.81 4.08 -1.19
CA SER A 163 2.86 3.12 -2.29
C SER A 163 3.85 3.60 -3.35
N PHE A 164 4.60 2.66 -3.90
CA PHE A 164 5.41 2.92 -5.10
C PHE A 164 4.48 2.88 -6.33
N ILE A 165 4.56 3.91 -7.17
CA ILE A 165 3.70 4.04 -8.35
C ILE A 165 4.56 4.31 -9.60
N THR A 166 3.96 4.08 -10.77
CA THR A 166 4.56 4.35 -12.09
C THR A 166 4.09 5.67 -12.70
N ASP A 167 3.17 6.36 -12.03
CA ASP A 167 2.53 7.60 -12.50
C ASP A 167 3.43 8.83 -12.41
N HIS A 168 2.90 9.96 -12.87
CA HIS A 168 3.50 11.28 -12.83
C HIS A 168 3.41 11.97 -11.45
N GLU A 169 4.20 13.02 -11.28
CA GLU A 169 4.26 13.87 -10.08
C GLU A 169 2.93 14.58 -9.82
N LEU A 170 2.69 14.96 -8.56
CA LEU A 170 1.52 15.74 -8.16
C LEU A 170 1.36 17.00 -9.03
N GLY A 171 0.22 17.11 -9.72
CA GLY A 171 -0.12 18.26 -10.57
C GLY A 171 0.55 18.28 -11.94
N SER A 172 1.14 17.17 -12.37
CA SER A 172 1.50 16.98 -13.79
C SER A 172 0.27 17.11 -14.68
N PRO A 173 0.38 17.65 -15.90
CA PRO A 173 -0.75 17.82 -16.79
C PRO A 173 -1.39 16.45 -17.09
N CYS A 174 -2.73 16.42 -17.12
CA CYS A 174 -3.46 15.27 -17.60
C CYS A 174 -3.22 15.15 -19.10
N THR A 175 -2.21 14.39 -19.52
CA THR A 175 -2.13 13.92 -20.90
C THR A 175 -3.23 12.88 -21.06
N ASN A 176 -4.19 13.12 -21.96
CA ASN A 176 -5.21 12.11 -22.28
C ASN A 176 -4.51 10.77 -22.57
N PRO A 177 -4.97 9.66 -21.99
CA PRO A 177 -4.41 8.34 -22.26
C PRO A 177 -4.55 7.95 -23.73
#